data_AF-A0A4Q4L332-F1
#
_entry.id   AF-A0A4Q4L332-F1
#
_cell.length_a   1.000
_cell.length_b   1.000
_cell.length_c   1.000
_cell.angle_alpha   90.00
_cell.angle_beta   90.00
_cell.angle_gamma   90.00
#
_symmetry.space_group_name_H-M   'P 1'
#
loop_
_entity.id
_entity.type
_entity.pdbx_description
1 polymer ?
#
loop_
_entity_poly.entity_id
_entity_poly.type
_entity_poly.pdbx_seq_one_letter_code
_entity_poly.pdbx_strand_id
1 'polypeptide(L)'
;MTTASKIKLQGTNVSVCLLPPIEILEARYKLSDDHEGIVARSFKLIPGKTRRGTEEGAPVGTYSNSSLRQQVEVTWMGRDTKHKVRVQKSRIVYRMAHGEFDESLVIDHIDGNPNNNHPSNLRPLTYHENFGNRASALKEKYPKKDPHLPTGVTRDYKFTSGVRYIGKTTIRGITHMNYFENPRAAQHWLAQVKRDNLGDTARRDPQGFIIGAPNRVTVRQ
;
A
#
# COMPACT_ATOMS: atom_id res chain seq x y z
N MET A 1 5.40 15.16 25.68
CA MET A 1 5.44 14.75 24.25
C MET A 1 4.08 14.15 23.95
N THR A 2 3.35 14.69 22.97
CA THR A 2 2.04 14.15 22.58
C THR A 2 2.22 12.87 21.78
N THR A 3 1.42 11.85 22.09
CA THR A 3 1.37 10.60 21.32
C THR A 3 0.89 10.92 19.90
N ALA A 4 1.55 10.36 18.89
CA ALA A 4 1.13 10.54 17.50
C ALA A 4 -0.28 9.96 17.29
N SER A 5 -1.18 10.76 16.73
CA SER A 5 -2.51 10.32 16.30
C SER A 5 -2.37 9.24 15.23
N LYS A 6 -3.12 8.14 15.40
CA LYS A 6 -3.11 7.00 14.48
C LYS A 6 -4.49 6.81 13.87
N ILE A 7 -4.52 6.44 12.60
CA ILE A 7 -5.73 6.06 11.85
C ILE A 7 -5.62 4.59 11.40
N LYS A 8 -6.74 3.88 11.32
CA LYS A 8 -6.80 2.53 10.77
C LYS A 8 -6.80 2.59 9.23
N LEU A 9 -5.99 1.75 8.60
CA LEU A 9 -6.01 1.59 7.16
C LEU A 9 -7.31 0.91 6.72
N GLN A 10 -7.89 1.40 5.63
CA GLN A 10 -9.17 0.92 5.10
C GLN A 10 -9.18 -0.62 4.92
N GLY A 11 -10.19 -1.24 5.49
CA GLY A 11 -10.39 -2.70 5.45
C GLY A 11 -9.46 -3.50 6.37
N THR A 12 -8.75 -2.88 7.32
CA THR A 12 -7.81 -3.60 8.21
C THR A 12 -7.79 -3.09 9.65
N ASN A 13 -7.12 -3.87 10.52
CA ASN A 13 -6.75 -3.45 11.88
C ASN A 13 -5.35 -2.81 11.95
N VAL A 14 -4.71 -2.55 10.81
CA VAL A 14 -3.37 -1.94 10.77
C VAL A 14 -3.51 -0.44 10.95
N SER A 15 -2.82 0.11 11.94
CA SER A 15 -2.83 1.56 12.20
C SER A 15 -1.60 2.25 11.63
N VAL A 16 -1.77 3.44 11.07
CA VAL A 16 -0.70 4.32 10.59
C VAL A 16 -0.76 5.68 11.29
N CYS A 17 0.39 6.31 11.46
CA CYS A 17 0.45 7.67 12.00
C CYS A 17 -0.09 8.66 10.95
N LEU A 18 -0.89 9.62 11.41
CA LEU A 18 -1.30 10.75 10.58
C LEU A 18 -0.09 11.58 10.17
N LEU A 19 -0.18 12.18 8.99
CA LEU A 19 0.83 13.11 8.50
C LEU A 19 0.83 14.39 9.35
N PRO A 20 2.01 15.03 9.54
CA PRO A 20 2.07 16.40 10.03
C PRO A 20 1.27 17.35 9.11
N PRO A 21 0.83 18.51 9.63
CA PRO A 21 0.24 19.55 8.80
C PRO A 21 1.14 19.89 7.60
N ILE A 22 0.53 20.22 6.47
CA ILE A 22 1.26 20.41 5.21
C ILE A 22 2.28 21.53 5.32
N GLU A 23 1.99 22.58 6.08
CA GLU A 23 2.86 23.74 6.31
C GLU A 23 4.16 23.30 7.01
N ILE A 24 4.08 22.32 7.91
CA ILE A 24 5.25 21.74 8.59
C ILE A 24 6.11 20.94 7.61
N LEU A 25 5.47 20.23 6.66
CA LEU A 25 6.17 19.45 5.64
C LEU A 25 6.84 20.37 4.62
N GLU A 26 6.14 21.38 4.12
CA GLU A 26 6.65 22.37 3.15
C GLU A 26 7.74 23.28 3.75
N ALA A 27 7.69 23.57 5.05
CA ALA A 27 8.77 24.28 5.73
C ALA A 27 10.06 23.45 5.84
N ARG A 28 9.94 22.11 5.84
CA ARG A 28 11.07 21.19 6.06
C ARG A 28 11.61 20.56 4.79
N TYR A 29 10.77 20.38 3.77
CA TYR A 29 11.11 19.60 2.59
C TYR A 29 10.77 20.36 1.32
N LYS A 30 11.42 19.98 0.22
CA LYS A 30 11.02 20.32 -1.13
C LYS A 30 10.96 19.03 -1.94
N LEU A 31 10.06 19.00 -2.93
CA LEU A 31 10.02 17.90 -3.89
C LEU A 31 11.34 17.86 -4.68
N SER A 32 11.74 16.64 -5.03
CA SER A 32 12.88 16.38 -5.90
C SER A 32 12.41 15.45 -7.03
N ASP A 33 12.92 15.67 -8.23
CA ASP A 33 12.64 14.83 -9.41
C ASP A 33 13.48 13.55 -9.44
N ASP A 34 14.27 13.30 -8.38
CA ASP A 34 15.01 12.06 -8.22
C ASP A 34 14.14 10.95 -7.57
N HIS A 35 14.77 9.79 -7.39
CA HIS A 35 14.16 8.65 -6.69
C HIS A 35 13.95 8.92 -5.19
N GLU A 36 14.55 9.97 -4.60
CA GLU A 36 14.31 10.32 -3.21
C GLU A 36 12.92 10.95 -3.04
N GLY A 37 12.43 11.68 -4.06
CA GLY A 37 11.12 12.32 -4.11
C GLY A 37 10.97 13.57 -3.22
N ILE A 38 11.75 13.65 -2.14
CA ILE A 38 11.90 14.84 -1.30
C ILE A 38 13.35 15.01 -0.83
N VAL A 39 13.77 16.27 -0.72
CA VAL A 39 15.04 16.69 -0.11
C VAL A 39 14.78 17.71 1.00
N ALA A 40 15.74 17.89 1.90
CA ALA A 40 15.62 18.87 2.97
C ALA A 40 15.62 20.30 2.44
N ARG A 41 14.78 21.17 3.03
CA ARG A 41 15.02 22.61 3.03
C ARG A 41 15.99 22.95 4.15
N SER A 42 16.65 24.11 4.08
CA SER A 42 17.52 24.60 5.15
C SER A 42 16.71 24.84 6.43
N PHE A 43 16.51 23.79 7.21
CA PHE A 43 15.75 23.85 8.46
C PHE A 43 16.74 23.85 9.62
N LYS A 44 17.01 25.05 10.18
CA LYS A 44 17.73 25.16 11.45
C LYS A 44 16.83 24.62 12.57
N LEU A 45 17.01 23.34 12.92
CA LEU A 45 16.43 22.79 14.14
C LEU A 45 17.02 23.52 15.38
N ILE A 46 16.12 23.87 16.29
CA ILE A 46 16.35 24.53 17.59
C ILE A 46 17.58 23.94 18.34
N PRO A 47 18.34 24.77 19.10
CA PRO A 47 19.61 24.39 19.72
C PRO A 47 19.51 23.14 20.62
N GLY A 48 20.54 22.29 20.58
CA GLY A 48 20.74 21.19 21.54
C GLY A 48 20.72 19.77 20.97
N LYS A 49 20.40 19.56 19.68
CA LYS A 49 20.54 18.25 19.00
C LYS A 49 20.96 18.38 17.54
N THR A 50 22.04 19.10 17.26
CA THR A 50 22.66 19.12 15.93
C THR A 50 23.80 18.10 15.90
N ARG A 51 23.54 16.91 15.35
CA ARG A 51 24.59 16.22 14.59
C ARG A 51 24.30 16.53 13.12
N ARG A 52 25.03 17.51 12.59
CA ARG A 52 24.98 18.08 11.23
C ARG A 52 23.75 18.94 10.91
N GLY A 53 23.99 20.20 10.58
CA GLY A 53 23.02 21.01 9.87
C GLY A 53 22.69 20.32 8.55
N THR A 54 21.40 20.17 8.26
CA THR A 54 20.94 19.66 6.97
C THR A 54 20.95 20.87 6.03
N GLU A 55 21.85 20.85 5.06
CA GLU A 55 21.89 21.87 4.00
C GLU A 55 20.66 21.72 3.10
N GLU A 56 20.23 22.82 2.49
CA GLU A 56 19.15 22.74 1.52
C GLU A 56 19.56 21.84 0.35
N GLY A 57 18.67 20.94 -0.07
CA GLY A 57 18.95 19.96 -1.12
C GLY A 57 19.60 18.67 -0.61
N ALA A 58 20.01 18.60 0.66
CA ALA A 58 20.56 17.36 1.20
C ALA A 58 19.48 16.25 1.31
N PRO A 59 19.87 14.98 1.14
CA PRO A 59 18.96 13.84 1.31
C PRO A 59 18.29 13.85 2.69
N VAL A 60 16.99 13.53 2.72
CA VAL A 60 16.26 13.43 3.98
C VAL A 60 16.71 12.17 4.73
N GLY A 61 17.10 12.32 5.99
CA GLY A 61 17.45 11.18 6.84
C GLY A 61 16.28 10.23 7.03
N THR A 62 16.48 8.96 6.67
CA THR A 62 15.45 7.90 6.78
C THR A 62 15.85 6.79 7.73
N TYR A 63 14.85 6.22 8.38
CA TYR A 63 14.95 4.94 9.09
C TYR A 63 14.29 3.86 8.23
N SER A 64 15.04 2.82 7.86
CA SER A 64 14.46 1.65 7.21
C SER A 64 13.89 0.71 8.27
N ASN A 65 12.63 0.30 8.11
CA ASN A 65 12.06 -0.74 8.95
C ASN A 65 12.41 -2.14 8.42
N SER A 66 11.98 -3.20 9.12
CA SER A 66 12.18 -4.61 8.70
C SER A 66 11.58 -4.96 7.34
N SER A 67 10.67 -4.12 6.82
CA SER A 67 10.08 -4.25 5.48
C SER A 67 10.78 -3.36 4.43
N LEU A 68 11.98 -2.86 4.74
CA LEU A 68 12.78 -1.95 3.89
C LEU A 68 12.05 -0.65 3.51
N ARG A 69 10.98 -0.30 4.22
CA ARG A 69 10.27 0.96 3.97
C ARG A 69 10.96 2.08 4.72
N GLN A 70 11.27 3.14 3.99
CA GLN A 70 11.85 4.36 4.52
C GLN A 70 10.83 5.15 5.33
N GLN A 71 11.17 5.45 6.59
CA GLN A 71 10.40 6.30 7.49
C GLN A 71 11.18 7.57 7.81
N VAL A 72 10.48 8.68 7.88
CA VAL A 72 11.03 9.99 8.24
C VAL A 72 10.45 10.38 9.60
N GLU A 73 11.34 10.81 10.50
CA GLU A 73 10.95 11.34 11.80
C GLU A 73 10.73 12.86 11.68
N VAL A 74 9.49 13.30 11.87
CA VAL A 74 9.13 14.72 11.82
C VAL A 74 8.85 15.21 13.23
N THR A 75 9.47 16.33 13.59
CA THR A 75 9.29 16.98 14.89
C THR A 75 8.93 18.44 14.67
N TRP A 76 7.86 18.91 15.31
CA TRP A 76 7.45 20.31 15.25
C TRP A 76 6.91 20.77 16.60
N MET A 77 6.86 22.08 16.79
CA MET A 77 6.23 22.70 17.93
C MET A 77 4.82 23.13 17.52
N GLY A 78 3.80 22.66 18.24
CA GLY A 78 2.49 23.29 18.28
C GLY A 78 2.53 24.51 19.20
N ARG A 79 1.36 25.07 19.54
CA ARG A 79 1.25 26.27 20.39
C ARG A 79 2.11 26.19 21.66
N ASP A 80 2.04 25.06 22.39
CA ASP A 80 2.87 24.82 23.59
C ASP A 80 3.39 23.38 23.69
N THR A 81 3.18 22.56 22.67
CA THR A 81 3.49 21.13 22.73
C THR A 81 4.44 20.71 21.64
N LYS A 82 5.49 20.00 22.02
CA LYS A 82 6.40 19.33 21.08
C LYS A 82 5.73 18.05 20.54
N HIS A 83 5.48 18.05 19.24
CA HIS A 83 5.00 16.90 18.49
C HIS A 83 6.16 16.15 17.85
N LYS A 84 6.08 14.82 17.85
CA LYS A 84 7.08 13.95 17.25
C LYS A 84 6.38 12.74 16.63
N VAL A 85 6.60 12.50 15.35
CA VAL A 85 5.99 11.38 14.62
C VAL A 85 6.96 10.72 13.66
N ARG A 86 6.78 9.43 13.42
CA ARG A 86 7.43 8.70 12.33
C ARG A 86 6.39 8.34 11.29
N VAL A 87 6.62 8.77 10.06
CA VAL A 87 5.71 8.56 8.92
C VAL A 87 6.49 7.99 7.74
N GLN A 88 5.82 7.30 6.83
CA GLN A 88 6.46 6.76 5.62
C GLN A 88 6.87 7.90 4.69
N LYS A 89 8.07 7.82 4.12
CA LYS A 89 8.59 8.83 3.20
C LYS A 89 7.69 9.01 1.98
N SER A 90 7.23 7.90 1.39
CA SER A 90 6.29 7.92 0.27
C SER A 90 4.97 8.64 0.57
N ARG A 91 4.47 8.60 1.82
CA ARG A 91 3.27 9.36 2.22
C ARG A 91 3.52 10.87 2.24
N ILE A 92 4.70 11.30 2.69
CA ILE A 92 5.08 12.72 2.65
C ILE A 92 5.17 13.16 1.19
N VAL A 93 5.89 12.41 0.35
CA VAL A 93 6.09 12.77 -1.06
C VAL A 93 4.75 12.88 -1.79
N TYR A 94 3.87 11.89 -1.61
CA TYR A 94 2.54 11.89 -2.22
C TYR A 94 1.70 13.09 -1.77
N ARG A 95 1.65 13.37 -0.45
CA ARG A 95 0.93 14.53 0.10
C ARG A 95 1.45 15.85 -0.49
N MET A 96 2.76 16.00 -0.60
CA MET A 96 3.37 17.23 -1.10
C MET A 96 3.16 17.41 -2.61
N ALA A 97 3.14 16.32 -3.38
CA ALA A 97 3.00 16.39 -4.83
C ALA A 97 1.53 16.45 -5.31
N HIS A 98 0.58 15.86 -4.58
CA HIS A 98 -0.80 15.70 -5.03
C HIS A 98 -1.82 16.36 -4.10
N GLY A 99 -1.36 16.98 -3.01
CA GLY A 99 -2.23 17.63 -2.04
C GLY A 99 -2.98 16.62 -1.16
N GLU A 100 -4.22 16.96 -0.80
CA GLU A 100 -4.98 16.15 0.13
C GLU A 100 -5.36 14.78 -0.43
N PHE A 101 -5.24 13.75 0.41
CA PHE A 101 -5.64 12.39 0.06
C PHE A 101 -6.21 11.67 1.28
N ASP A 102 -6.94 10.58 1.03
CA ASP A 102 -7.44 9.73 2.10
C ASP A 102 -6.28 8.99 2.80
N GLU A 103 -5.93 9.49 4.00
CA GLU A 103 -4.84 8.95 4.81
C GLU A 103 -5.10 7.53 5.34
N SER A 104 -6.33 7.01 5.21
CA SER A 104 -6.66 5.61 5.48
C SER A 104 -6.19 4.67 4.36
N LEU A 105 -5.75 5.20 3.21
CA LEU A 105 -5.17 4.43 2.12
C LEU A 105 -3.65 4.22 2.32
N VAL A 106 -3.14 3.19 1.63
CA VAL A 106 -1.71 2.87 1.56
C VAL A 106 -1.13 3.45 0.28
N ILE A 107 0.06 4.02 0.36
CA ILE A 107 0.79 4.42 -0.84
C ILE A 107 1.56 3.19 -1.39
N ASP A 108 1.20 2.78 -2.60
CA ASP A 108 1.85 1.73 -3.39
C ASP A 108 2.85 2.35 -4.37
N HIS A 109 3.98 1.67 -4.53
CA HIS A 109 5.00 2.00 -5.53
C HIS A 109 4.69 1.22 -6.81
N ILE A 110 4.46 1.91 -7.92
CA ILE A 110 4.03 1.31 -9.21
C ILE A 110 5.08 0.34 -9.73
N ASP A 111 6.37 0.67 -9.61
CA ASP A 111 7.49 -0.21 -9.96
C ASP A 111 7.72 -1.32 -8.91
N GLY A 112 7.22 -1.17 -7.69
CA GLY A 112 7.46 -2.09 -6.57
C GLY A 112 8.81 -1.92 -5.87
N ASN A 113 9.59 -0.92 -6.25
CA ASN A 113 10.82 -0.54 -5.56
C ASN A 113 10.48 0.46 -4.44
N PRO A 114 10.60 0.07 -3.15
CA PRO A 114 10.27 0.95 -2.03
C PRO A 114 11.19 2.17 -1.89
N ASN A 115 12.34 2.18 -2.59
CA ASN A 115 13.29 3.29 -2.59
C ASN A 115 13.03 4.31 -3.70
N ASN A 116 12.19 3.99 -4.69
CA ASN A 116 11.83 4.93 -5.76
C ASN A 116 10.60 5.73 -5.36
N ASN A 117 10.80 6.82 -4.61
CA ASN A 117 9.72 7.66 -4.11
C ASN A 117 9.32 8.78 -5.06
N HIS A 118 9.73 8.75 -6.33
CA HIS A 118 9.33 9.77 -7.30
C HIS A 118 7.78 9.91 -7.34
N PRO A 119 7.20 11.12 -7.33
CA PRO A 119 5.76 11.32 -7.23
C PRO A 119 4.94 10.52 -8.24
N SER A 120 5.38 10.45 -9.50
CA SER A 120 4.70 9.68 -10.56
C SER A 120 4.74 8.16 -10.36
N ASN A 121 5.62 7.65 -9.50
CA ASN A 121 5.71 6.23 -9.15
C ASN A 121 4.78 5.85 -7.97
N LEU A 122 4.07 6.82 -7.38
CA LEU A 122 3.26 6.59 -6.18
C LEU A 122 1.76 6.64 -6.51
N ARG A 123 0.99 5.75 -5.88
CA ARG A 123 -0.48 5.77 -5.98
C ARG A 123 -1.16 5.37 -4.66
N PRO A 124 -2.32 5.93 -4.32
CA PRO A 124 -3.08 5.52 -3.16
C PRO A 124 -3.91 4.28 -3.51
N LEU A 125 -3.84 3.25 -2.68
CA LEU A 125 -4.62 2.02 -2.79
C LEU A 125 -5.15 1.60 -1.42
N THR A 126 -6.22 0.82 -1.41
CA THR A 126 -6.59 0.11 -0.18
C THR A 126 -5.52 -0.92 0.18
N TYR A 127 -5.43 -1.28 1.46
CA TYR A 127 -4.47 -2.29 1.91
C TYR A 127 -4.63 -3.63 1.18
N HIS A 128 -5.87 -4.01 0.90
CA HIS A 128 -6.21 -5.27 0.20
C HIS A 128 -5.77 -5.27 -1.26
N GLU A 129 -5.93 -4.15 -1.96
CA GLU A 129 -5.46 -4.01 -3.34
C GLU A 129 -3.93 -4.11 -3.41
N ASN A 130 -3.22 -3.42 -2.49
CA ASN A 130 -1.77 -3.53 -2.39
C ASN A 130 -1.32 -4.97 -2.08
N PHE A 131 -1.99 -5.63 -1.12
CA PHE A 131 -1.69 -7.03 -0.80
C PHE A 131 -1.95 -7.97 -1.99
N GLY A 132 -3.04 -7.75 -2.75
CA GLY A 132 -3.35 -8.50 -3.97
C GLY A 132 -2.26 -8.36 -5.05
N ASN A 133 -1.67 -7.17 -5.19
CA ASN A 133 -0.54 -6.93 -6.09
C ASN A 133 0.69 -7.74 -5.64
N ARG A 134 1.03 -7.70 -4.35
CA ARG A 134 2.14 -8.48 -3.79
C ARG A 134 1.93 -9.99 -3.93
N ALA A 135 0.73 -10.48 -3.67
CA ALA A 135 0.39 -11.88 -3.79
C ALA A 135 0.54 -12.38 -5.24
N SER A 136 0.23 -11.54 -6.23
CA SER A 136 0.43 -11.89 -7.64
C SER A 136 1.91 -12.05 -7.98
N ALA A 137 2.79 -11.19 -7.48
CA ALA A 137 4.25 -11.32 -7.65
C ALA A 137 4.82 -12.57 -6.94
N LEU A 138 4.26 -12.93 -5.79
CA LEU A 138 4.69 -14.12 -5.05
C LEU A 138 4.25 -15.45 -5.68
N LYS A 139 3.27 -15.47 -6.60
CA LYS A 139 2.82 -16.70 -7.27
C LYS A 139 3.93 -17.39 -8.04
N GLU A 140 4.88 -16.61 -8.58
CA GLU A 140 6.04 -17.14 -9.30
C GLU A 140 7.01 -17.84 -8.34
N LYS A 141 7.22 -17.26 -7.15
CA LYS A 141 8.11 -17.82 -6.13
C LYS A 141 7.48 -18.97 -5.32
N TYR A 142 6.18 -18.91 -5.10
CA TYR A 142 5.41 -19.89 -4.31
C TYR A 142 4.19 -20.33 -5.13
N PRO A 143 4.36 -21.34 -6.00
CA PRO A 143 3.26 -21.85 -6.80
C PRO A 143 2.16 -22.42 -5.90
N LYS A 144 0.92 -22.37 -6.40
CA LYS A 144 -0.20 -22.98 -5.71
C LYS A 144 0.00 -24.50 -5.60
N LYS A 145 -0.47 -25.08 -4.49
CA LYS A 145 -0.51 -26.53 -4.27
C LYS A 145 -1.24 -27.27 -5.40
N ASP A 146 -2.32 -26.68 -5.93
CA ASP A 146 -3.10 -27.20 -7.05
C ASP A 146 -3.05 -26.21 -8.23
N PRO A 147 -2.05 -26.30 -9.13
CA PRO A 147 -1.86 -25.33 -10.22
C PRO A 147 -2.98 -25.37 -11.26
N HIS A 148 -3.62 -26.52 -11.44
CA HIS A 148 -4.69 -26.74 -12.40
C HIS A 148 -6.02 -26.07 -11.98
N LEU A 149 -6.12 -25.60 -10.73
CA LEU A 149 -7.35 -24.98 -10.23
C LEU A 149 -7.41 -23.48 -10.59
N PRO A 150 -8.61 -22.96 -10.93
CA PRO A 150 -8.80 -21.55 -11.24
C PRO A 150 -8.36 -20.61 -10.11
N THR A 151 -8.11 -19.34 -10.45
CA THR A 151 -7.68 -18.35 -9.46
C THR A 151 -8.77 -18.05 -8.43
N GLY A 152 -8.45 -18.30 -7.14
CA GLY A 152 -9.39 -18.13 -6.02
C GLY A 152 -10.12 -19.42 -5.65
N VAL A 153 -9.93 -20.50 -6.42
CA VAL A 153 -10.45 -21.83 -6.13
C VAL A 153 -9.36 -22.68 -5.47
N THR A 154 -9.71 -23.38 -4.39
CA THR A 154 -8.84 -24.34 -3.71
C THR A 154 -9.62 -25.60 -3.37
N ARG A 155 -8.96 -26.77 -3.35
CA ARG A 155 -9.56 -28.00 -2.83
C ARG A 155 -9.72 -27.91 -1.31
N ASP A 156 -10.85 -28.38 -0.77
CA ASP A 156 -11.01 -28.51 0.67
C ASP A 156 -10.44 -29.84 1.16
N TYR A 157 -9.21 -29.81 1.66
CA TYR A 157 -8.53 -30.97 2.20
C TYR A 157 -9.07 -31.43 3.57
N LYS A 158 -9.95 -30.65 4.21
CA LYS A 158 -10.57 -31.01 5.50
C LYS A 158 -11.90 -31.74 5.34
N PHE A 159 -12.44 -31.79 4.11
CA PHE A 159 -13.68 -32.49 3.84
C PHE A 159 -13.40 -33.97 3.55
N THR A 160 -13.89 -34.84 4.43
CA THR A 160 -13.59 -36.29 4.39
C THR A 160 -14.65 -37.12 3.68
N SER A 161 -15.87 -36.59 3.50
CA SER A 161 -17.01 -37.29 2.89
C SER A 161 -16.98 -37.30 1.34
N GLY A 162 -15.89 -36.87 0.72
CA GLY A 162 -15.77 -36.80 -0.73
C GLY A 162 -14.82 -35.68 -1.17
N VAL A 163 -15.12 -35.07 -2.32
CA VAL A 163 -14.34 -33.94 -2.86
C VAL A 163 -15.21 -32.70 -2.90
N ARG A 164 -14.71 -31.60 -2.34
CA ARG A 164 -15.30 -30.27 -2.51
C ARG A 164 -14.23 -29.20 -2.72
N TYR A 165 -14.66 -28.08 -3.26
CA TYR A 165 -13.84 -26.94 -3.62
C TYR A 165 -14.36 -25.69 -2.91
N ILE A 166 -13.44 -24.80 -2.56
CA ILE A 166 -13.72 -23.53 -1.90
C ILE A 166 -13.45 -22.43 -2.92
N GLY A 167 -14.46 -21.61 -3.20
CA GLY A 167 -14.26 -20.31 -3.84
C GLY A 167 -14.06 -19.27 -2.75
N LYS A 168 -12.93 -18.55 -2.75
CA LYS A 168 -12.65 -17.49 -1.78
C LYS A 168 -12.06 -16.25 -2.42
N THR A 169 -12.60 -15.08 -2.09
CA THR A 169 -12.03 -13.79 -2.47
C THR A 169 -12.29 -12.75 -1.38
N THR A 170 -11.40 -11.76 -1.28
CA THR A 170 -11.56 -10.63 -0.35
C THR A 170 -11.58 -9.36 -1.19
N ILE A 171 -12.66 -8.60 -1.09
CA ILE A 171 -12.89 -7.36 -1.85
C ILE A 171 -13.27 -6.27 -0.86
N ARG A 172 -12.52 -5.16 -0.87
CA ARG A 172 -12.74 -4.00 0.04
C ARG A 172 -12.84 -4.42 1.52
N GLY A 173 -12.06 -5.42 1.93
CA GLY A 173 -12.03 -5.94 3.29
C GLY A 173 -13.13 -6.95 3.65
N ILE A 174 -14.11 -7.18 2.78
CA ILE A 174 -15.15 -8.19 2.97
C ILE A 174 -14.68 -9.49 2.31
N THR A 175 -14.70 -10.58 3.08
CA THR A 175 -14.35 -11.91 2.56
C THR A 175 -15.60 -12.64 2.10
N HIS A 176 -15.65 -12.96 0.82
CA HIS A 176 -16.67 -13.82 0.23
C HIS A 176 -16.10 -15.22 0.12
N MET A 177 -16.79 -16.20 0.71
CA MET A 177 -16.37 -17.60 0.68
C MET A 177 -17.58 -18.52 0.53
N ASN A 178 -17.48 -19.53 -0.34
CA ASN A 178 -18.52 -20.56 -0.48
C ASN A 178 -17.91 -21.90 -0.95
N TYR A 179 -18.67 -22.99 -0.80
CA TYR A 179 -18.27 -24.37 -1.11
C TYR A 179 -19.00 -24.91 -2.34
N PHE A 180 -18.32 -25.73 -3.12
CA PHE A 180 -18.83 -26.26 -4.39
C PHE A 180 -18.33 -27.69 -4.61
N GLU A 181 -19.11 -28.49 -5.33
CA GLU A 181 -18.72 -29.87 -5.70
C GLU A 181 -17.74 -29.90 -6.88
N ASN A 182 -17.72 -28.84 -7.70
CA ASN A 182 -16.90 -28.74 -8.91
C ASN A 182 -16.12 -27.41 -8.94
N PRO A 183 -14.82 -27.41 -9.32
CA PRO A 183 -14.01 -26.20 -9.41
C PRO A 183 -14.55 -25.17 -10.41
N ARG A 184 -15.25 -25.59 -11.47
CA ARG A 184 -15.84 -24.70 -12.47
C ARG A 184 -17.00 -23.89 -11.87
N ALA A 185 -17.84 -24.51 -11.04
CA ALA A 185 -18.91 -23.82 -10.33
C ALA A 185 -18.34 -22.75 -9.37
N ALA A 186 -17.27 -23.10 -8.65
CA ALA A 186 -16.56 -22.14 -7.79
C ALA A 186 -15.98 -20.95 -8.59
N GLN A 187 -15.44 -21.21 -9.78
CA GLN A 187 -14.92 -20.16 -10.66
C GLN A 187 -16.02 -19.22 -11.17
N HIS A 188 -17.16 -19.74 -11.62
CA HIS A 188 -18.29 -18.92 -12.08
C HIS A 188 -18.85 -18.06 -10.94
N TRP A 189 -19.00 -18.63 -9.75
CA TRP A 189 -19.42 -17.87 -8.57
C TRP A 189 -18.43 -16.76 -8.22
N LEU A 190 -17.12 -17.03 -8.24
CA LEU A 190 -16.10 -16.01 -8.01
C LEU A 190 -16.12 -14.89 -9.05
N ALA A 191 -16.36 -15.22 -10.32
CA ALA A 191 -16.47 -14.22 -11.38
C ALA A 191 -17.69 -13.30 -11.15
N GLN A 192 -18.81 -13.86 -10.69
CA GLN A 192 -20.01 -13.10 -10.34
C GLN A 192 -19.73 -12.16 -9.15
N VAL A 193 -19.20 -12.69 -8.04
CA VAL A 193 -18.85 -11.89 -6.85
C VAL A 193 -17.93 -10.72 -7.22
N LYS A 194 -16.92 -10.97 -8.06
CA LYS A 194 -15.99 -9.92 -8.49
C LYS A 194 -16.66 -8.89 -9.39
N ARG A 195 -17.54 -9.30 -10.30
CA ARG A 195 -18.31 -8.37 -11.16
C ARG A 195 -19.13 -7.41 -10.32
N ASP A 196 -19.85 -7.96 -9.35
CA ASP A 196 -20.79 -7.20 -8.52
C ASP A 196 -20.08 -6.21 -7.59
N ASN A 197 -18.80 -6.47 -7.23
CA ASN A 197 -18.07 -5.67 -6.25
C ASN A 197 -16.93 -4.81 -6.81
N LEU A 198 -16.36 -5.15 -7.98
CA LEU A 198 -15.23 -4.42 -8.59
C LEU A 198 -15.63 -3.54 -9.79
N GLY A 199 -16.79 -3.77 -10.42
CA GLY A 199 -17.22 -3.01 -11.59
C GLY A 199 -16.33 -3.20 -12.83
N ASP A 200 -16.34 -2.22 -13.73
CA ASP A 200 -15.74 -2.33 -15.07
C ASP A 200 -14.21 -2.29 -15.11
N THR A 201 -13.56 -1.82 -14.05
CA THR A 201 -12.09 -1.71 -13.95
C THR A 201 -11.41 -3.01 -13.53
N ALA A 202 -12.18 -4.08 -13.35
CA ALA A 202 -11.66 -5.35 -12.87
C ALA A 202 -10.78 -6.06 -13.91
N ARG A 203 -9.67 -6.64 -13.47
CA ARG A 203 -8.74 -7.38 -14.32
C ARG A 203 -9.37 -8.66 -14.82
N ARG A 204 -9.27 -8.91 -16.14
CA ARG A 204 -9.80 -10.10 -16.81
C ARG A 204 -8.69 -11.04 -17.28
N ASP A 205 -8.96 -12.35 -17.32
CA ASP A 205 -8.09 -13.33 -17.99
C ASP A 205 -8.30 -13.30 -19.52
N PRO A 206 -7.47 -14.00 -20.30
CA PRO A 206 -7.64 -14.08 -21.76
C PRO A 206 -8.99 -14.65 -22.21
N GLN A 207 -9.70 -15.34 -21.32
CA GLN A 207 -11.03 -15.92 -21.53
C GLN A 207 -12.17 -14.98 -21.07
N GLY A 208 -11.85 -13.75 -20.64
CA GLY A 208 -12.81 -12.72 -20.26
C GLY A 208 -13.32 -12.78 -18.80
N PHE A 209 -12.86 -13.74 -17.99
CA PHE A 209 -13.25 -13.87 -16.59
C PHE A 209 -12.51 -12.90 -15.68
N ILE A 210 -13.21 -12.33 -14.72
CA ILE A 210 -12.62 -11.39 -13.76
C ILE A 210 -11.69 -12.15 -12.79
N ILE A 211 -10.40 -11.90 -12.90
CA ILE A 211 -9.34 -12.54 -12.11
C ILE A 211 -8.90 -11.72 -10.90
N GLY A 212 -9.15 -10.41 -10.86
CA GLY A 212 -8.86 -9.61 -9.67
C GLY A 212 -9.05 -8.10 -9.86
N ALA A 213 -8.53 -7.34 -8.90
CA ALA A 213 -8.43 -5.88 -8.98
C ALA A 213 -7.58 -5.44 -10.20
N PRO A 214 -7.76 -4.20 -10.70
CA PRO A 214 -6.99 -3.67 -11.84
C PRO A 214 -5.48 -3.92 -11.69
N ASN A 215 -4.85 -4.36 -12.78
CA ASN A 215 -3.39 -4.57 -12.83
C ASN A 215 -2.64 -3.24 -12.62
N ARG A 216 -1.37 -3.32 -12.20
CA ARG A 216 -0.40 -2.24 -12.46
C ARG A 216 -0.48 -1.93 -13.97
N VAL A 217 -0.72 -0.67 -14.32
CA VAL A 217 -0.49 -0.23 -15.70
C VAL A 217 1.02 -0.29 -15.87
N THR A 218 1.53 -1.37 -16.46
CA THR A 218 2.90 -1.42 -16.94
C THR A 218 2.96 -0.48 -18.13
N VAL A 219 3.33 0.78 -17.88
CA VAL A 219 3.86 1.64 -18.94
C VAL A 219 5.21 1.02 -19.28
N ARG A 220 5.24 0.19 -20.33
CA ARG A 220 6.51 -0.11 -21.00
C ARG A 220 6.92 1.17 -21.70
N GLN A 221 7.98 1.81 -21.20
CA GLN A 221 8.78 2.73 -22.00
C GLN A 221 9.64 1.90 -22.96
#